data_AF-A0A4Q3WHJ0-F1
#
_entry.id   AF-A0A4Q3WHJ0-F1
#
_cell.length_a   1.000
_cell.length_b   1.000
_cell.length_c   1.000
_cell.angle_alpha   90.00
_cell.angle_beta   90.00
_cell.angle_gamma   90.00
#
_symmetry.space_group_name_H-M   'P 1'
#
loop_
_entity.id
_entity.type
_entity.pdbx_description
1 polymer ?
#
loop_
_entity_poly.entity_id
_entity_poly.type
_entity_poly.pdbx_seq_one_letter_code
_entity_poly.pdbx_strand_id
1 'polypeptide(L)' 'MPQSIRFEHHGATLRAEPLNEAQGPVRLVWLHGWGRSREAMRPLADSLSPVAESWLIDLPGHGE' A
#
# COMPACT_ATOMS: atom_id res chain seq x y z
N MET A 1 5.14 7.94 -11.61
CA MET A 1 5.05 6.94 -10.53
C MET A 1 4.87 7.71 -9.23
N PRO A 2 3.79 7.48 -8.47
CA PRO A 2 3.69 8.03 -7.12
C PRO A 2 4.94 7.63 -6.32
N GLN A 3 5.53 8.58 -5.61
CA GLN A 3 6.72 8.30 -4.78
C GLN A 3 6.33 7.38 -3.62
N SER A 4 7.12 6.33 -3.41
CA SER A 4 7.00 5.49 -2.22
C SER A 4 7.40 6.28 -0.98
N ILE A 5 6.61 6.14 0.09
CA ILE A 5 6.83 6.80 1.37
C ILE A 5 7.34 5.75 2.36
N ARG A 6 8.44 6.07 3.05
CA ARG A 6 9.03 5.23 4.10
C ARG A 6 8.58 5.73 5.47
N PHE A 7 8.08 4.82 6.30
CA PHE A 7 7.69 5.12 7.68
C PHE A 7 8.52 4.27 8.63
N GLU A 8 9.01 4.89 9.71
CA GLU A 8 9.78 4.22 10.74
C GLU A 8 9.13 4.41 12.11
N HIS A 9 8.97 3.32 12.85
CA HIS A 9 8.32 3.34 14.16
C HIS A 9 8.88 2.21 15.04
N HIS A 10 9.44 2.56 16.20
CA HIS A 10 10.05 1.61 17.14
C HIS A 10 11.04 0.60 16.51
N GLY A 11 11.84 1.05 15.54
CA GLY A 11 12.82 0.20 14.85
C GLY A 11 12.25 -0.68 13.73
N ALA A 12 10.93 -0.67 13.50
CA ALA A 12 10.32 -1.26 12.33
C ALA A 12 10.19 -0.22 11.20
N THR A 13 10.42 -0.65 9.97
CA THR A 13 10.21 0.15 8.77
C THR A 13 9.11 -0.47 7.94
N LEU A 14 8.15 0.32 7.49
CA LEU A 14 7.23 -0.06 6.41
C LEU A 14 7.35 0.91 5.25
N ARG A 15 6.97 0.46 4.06
CA ARG A 15 6.83 1.35 2.90
C ARG A 15 5.41 1.36 2.40
N ALA A 16 4.97 2.53 1.98
CA ALA A 16 3.66 2.72 1.38
C ALA A 16 3.80 3.31 -0.02
N GLU A 17 2.97 2.84 -0.95
CA GLU A 17 2.75 3.50 -2.24
C GLU A 17 1.28 3.87 -2.36
N PRO A 18 0.96 5.16 -2.58
CA PRO A 18 -0.36 5.54 -3.00
C PRO A 18 -0.59 5.02 -4.41
N LEU A 19 -1.67 4.27 -4.62
CA LEU A 19 -2.02 3.73 -5.94
C LEU A 19 -2.65 4.80 -6.83
N ASN A 20 -3.55 5.58 -6.25
CA ASN A 20 -4.30 6.65 -6.88
C ASN A 20 -4.30 7.90 -6.00
N GLU A 21 -4.53 9.06 -6.60
CA GLU A 21 -4.80 10.28 -5.83
C GLU A 21 -6.16 10.16 -5.13
N ALA A 22 -6.33 10.85 -4.00
CA ALA A 22 -7.53 10.80 -3.15
C ALA A 22 -8.83 10.97 -3.95
N GLN A 23 -9.46 9.84 -4.29
CA GLN A 23 -10.68 9.75 -5.07
C GLN A 23 -11.76 9.14 -4.18
N GLY A 24 -12.58 10.01 -3.60
CA GLY A 24 -13.71 9.62 -2.76
C GLY A 24 -13.44 9.59 -1.25
N PRO A 25 -14.49 9.34 -0.43
CA PRO A 25 -14.41 9.42 1.03
C PRO A 25 -13.78 8.20 1.69
N VAL A 26 -13.58 7.11 0.95
CA VAL A 26 -13.08 5.83 1.50
C VAL A 26 -11.59 5.73 1.27
N ARG A 27 -10.86 5.39 2.33
CA ARG A 27 -9.41 5.10 2.31
C ARG A 27 -9.16 3.66 2.67
N LEU A 28 -8.42 2.95 1.82
CA LEU A 28 -8.07 1.55 2.00
C LEU A 28 -6.56 1.39 2.14
N VAL A 29 -6.16 0.60 3.14
CA VAL A 29 -4.78 0.16 3.34
C VAL A 29 -4.71 -1.32 3.05
N TRP A 30 -3.89 -1.69 2.08
CA TRP A 30 -3.76 -3.04 1.59
C TRP A 30 -2.53 -3.73 2.19
N LEU A 31 -2.76 -4.80 2.94
CA LEU A 31 -1.73 -5.60 3.59
C LEU A 31 -1.61 -6.96 2.92
N HIS A 32 -0.39 -7.35 2.56
CA HIS A 32 -0.13 -8.66 1.99
C HIS A 32 0.03 -9.75 3.07
N GLY A 33 -0.08 -11.02 2.66
CA GLY A 33 0.24 -12.16 3.51
C GLY A 33 1.74 -12.40 3.67
N TRP A 34 2.12 -13.35 4.53
CA TRP A 34 3.53 -13.68 4.79
C TRP A 34 4.27 -14.17 3.52
N GLY A 35 5.54 -13.79 3.37
CA GLY A 35 6.38 -14.15 2.21
C GLY A 35 5.98 -13.47 0.90
N ARG A 36 5.12 -12.44 0.95
CA ARG A 36 4.69 -11.63 -0.18
C ARG A 36 5.15 -10.18 -0.01
N SER A 37 4.84 -9.35 -1.00
CA SER A 37 5.00 -7.90 -0.98
C SER A 37 3.66 -7.23 -1.34
N ARG A 38 3.62 -5.91 -1.27
CA ARG A 38 2.49 -5.06 -1.64
C ARG A 38 1.90 -5.37 -3.01
N GLU A 39 2.73 -5.83 -3.95
CA GLU A 39 2.32 -6.19 -5.31
C GLU A 39 1.28 -7.31 -5.34
N ALA A 40 1.25 -8.18 -4.33
CA ALA A 40 0.23 -9.22 -4.20
C ALA A 40 -1.19 -8.63 -4.08
N MET A 41 -1.32 -7.42 -3.53
CA MET A 41 -2.61 -6.76 -3.33
C MET A 41 -2.97 -5.79 -4.46
N ARG A 42 -2.05 -5.50 -5.38
CA ARG A 42 -2.27 -4.53 -6.47
C ARG A 42 -3.53 -4.84 -7.30
N PRO A 43 -3.82 -6.09 -7.74
CA PRO A 43 -5.02 -6.36 -8.52
C PRO A 43 -6.33 -6.03 -7.80
N LEU A 44 -6.39 -6.24 -6.48
CA LEU A 44 -7.55 -5.91 -5.67
C LEU A 44 -7.66 -4.40 -5.47
N ALA A 45 -6.54 -3.73 -5.20
CA ALA A 45 -6.47 -2.28 -5.06
C ALA A 45 -6.89 -1.56 -6.35
N ASP A 46 -6.43 -2.03 -7.52
CA ASP A 46 -6.82 -1.51 -8.83
C ASP A 46 -8.33 -1.64 -9.06
N SER A 47 -8.94 -2.76 -8.66
CA SER A 47 -10.38 -3.00 -8.82
C SER A 47 -11.26 -2.02 -8.02
N LEU A 48 -10.75 -1.50 -6.90
CA LEU A 48 -11.44 -0.53 -6.05
C LEU A 48 -10.96 0.91 -6.25
N SER A 49 -9.94 1.13 -7.09
CA SER A 49 -9.39 2.46 -7.39
C SER A 49 -10.41 3.49 -7.93
N PRO A 50 -11.53 3.10 -8.60
CA PRO A 50 -12.53 4.08 -9.02
C PRO A 50 -13.38 4.66 -7.86
N VAL A 51 -13.38 4.03 -6.68
CA VAL A 51 -14.27 4.38 -5.56
C VAL A 51 -13.56 4.59 -4.22
N ALA A 52 -12.26 4.29 -4.14
CA ALA A 52 -11.48 4.44 -2.92
C ALA A 52 -10.05 4.89 -3.21
N GLU A 53 -9.54 5.76 -2.34
CA GLU A 53 -8.11 6.05 -2.23
C GLU A 53 -7.41 4.82 -1.64
N SER A 54 -6.43 4.28 -2.36
CA SER A 54 -5.78 3.02 -1.99
C SER A 54 -4.28 3.19 -1.74
N TRP A 55 -3.83 2.59 -0.64
CA TRP A 55 -2.42 2.57 -0.23
C TRP A 55 -1.92 1.13 -0.13
N LEU A 56 -0.88 0.82 -0.90
CA LEU A 56 -0.24 -0.49 -0.96
C LEU A 56 0.97 -0.51 -0.01
N ILE A 57 1.01 -1.45 0.93
CA ILE A 57 2.03 -1.49 1.99
C ILE A 57 2.97 -2.67 1.82
N ASP A 58 4.28 -2.42 1.85
CA ASP A 58 5.28 -3.43 2.19
C ASP A 58 5.47 -3.45 3.71
N LEU A 59 5.11 -4.58 4.33
CA LEU A 59 5.27 -4.80 5.76
C LEU A 59 6.77 -4.92 6.13
N PRO A 60 7.14 -4.71 7.41
CA PRO A 60 8.54 -4.80 7.83
C PRO A 60 9.24 -6.10 7.39
N GLY A 61 10.41 -5.95 6.77
CA GLY A 61 11.22 -7.06 6.27
C GLY A 61 10.73 -7.70 4.96
N HIS A 62 9.74 -7.12 4.29
CA HIS A 62 9.18 -7.60 3.03
C HIS A 62 9.27 -6.52 1.94
N GLY A 63 9.23 -6.92 0.67
CA GLY A 63 9.31 -6.00 -0.46
C GLY A 63 10.69 -5.34 -0.64
N GLU A 64 10.71 -4.12 -1.18
CA GLU A 64 11.90 -3.28 -1.38
C GLU A 64 11.82 -2.00 -0.56
#